data_AF-A0A971QIE8-F1
#
_entry.id   AF-A0A971QIE8-F1
#
_cell.length_a   1.000
_cell.length_b   1.000
_cell.length_c   1.000
_cell.angle_alpha   90.00
_cell.angle_beta   90.00
_cell.angle_gamma   90.00
#
_symmetry.space_group_name_H-M   'P 1'
#
loop_
_entity.id
_entity.type
_entity.pdbx_description
1 polymer ?
#
loop_
_entity_poly.entity_id
_entity_poly.type
_entity_poly.pdbx_seq_one_letter_code
_entity_poly.pdbx_strand_id
1 'polypeptide(L)'
;MGYPAHHGRFPCPLEWFAFLPLLLAAMIGVNQVSATEPESPASQTDTRPTTTSPTASQPTIVDFQPGIRLDWARRQVEVQATVILREGYLELLACSPRIREHESIVRIEARPTHLYMALGLIGLTPGRPAWYDPQTERSGPATGDAVEIDVRYSTPQGPQTIPLEDWARPADGHEPLGRLPWVFAGSVPWGDGSIAADVEGTVVAVVDFSTSMIALPEHHSDRNEELWLAPRTEAIPPVGTACTLIFRPGPLRISLDATGRLTVGGERMPLGALAGRLGRAPEEDPSARLGLLIDPQCPQSDERQLLGLLERLGWTGNRMAIERRAVRSLPEHNPAALATWLSRTRRPSPSTQPEAQSSTSWPADSAHDR
;
A
#
# COMPACT_ATOMS: atom_id res chain seq x y z
N MET A 1 -28.82 41.76 14.87
CA MET A 1 -27.42 42.11 15.21
C MET A 1 -26.58 40.92 14.77
N GLY A 2 -25.96 40.88 13.60
CA GLY A 2 -24.95 41.80 13.09
C GLY A 2 -23.65 41.00 12.98
N TYR A 3 -23.44 40.33 11.85
CA TYR A 3 -22.16 39.71 11.46
C TYR A 3 -21.07 40.79 11.32
N PRO A 4 -19.79 40.39 11.32
CA PRO A 4 -19.07 40.60 10.07
C PRO A 4 -18.30 39.37 9.60
N ALA A 5 -18.43 39.15 8.29
CA ALA A 5 -17.60 38.28 7.47
C ALA A 5 -16.22 38.94 7.26
N HIS A 6 -15.15 38.17 7.45
CA HIS A 6 -13.82 38.56 6.99
C HIS A 6 -13.52 37.92 5.63
N HIS A 7 -13.62 38.74 4.59
CA HIS A 7 -13.02 38.49 3.28
C HIS A 7 -11.51 38.79 3.35
N GLY A 8 -10.69 37.74 3.31
CA GLY A 8 -9.24 37.85 3.11
C GLY A 8 -8.91 37.60 1.64
N ARG A 9 -8.61 38.67 0.90
CA ARG A 9 -8.15 38.64 -0.50
C ARG A 9 -6.72 38.09 -0.59
N PHE A 10 -6.49 37.20 -1.54
CA PHE A 10 -5.17 36.88 -2.09
C PHE A 10 -4.52 38.11 -2.74
N PRO A 11 -3.18 38.19 -2.69
CA PRO A 11 -2.43 38.64 -3.86
C PRO A 11 -1.29 37.68 -4.20
N CYS A 12 -1.31 37.17 -5.42
CA CYS A 12 -0.13 36.91 -6.23
C CYS A 12 -0.21 37.97 -7.34
N PRO A 13 0.89 38.65 -7.74
CA PRO A 13 1.71 38.03 -8.78
C PRO A 13 3.21 38.43 -8.82
N LEU A 14 3.97 37.54 -9.47
CA LEU A 14 5.03 37.81 -10.45
C LEU A 14 6.40 38.44 -10.04
N GLU A 15 7.41 37.83 -10.65
CA GLU A 15 8.75 38.33 -11.02
C GLU A 15 9.86 38.32 -9.96
N TRP A 16 10.80 37.36 -10.09
CA TRP A 16 12.20 37.76 -10.13
C TRP A 16 13.03 36.96 -11.13
N PHE A 17 13.66 37.73 -12.00
CA PHE A 17 14.56 37.33 -13.07
C PHE A 17 15.88 36.76 -12.56
N ALA A 18 16.42 35.87 -13.38
CA ALA A 18 17.76 35.31 -13.33
C ALA A 18 18.86 36.38 -13.34
N PHE A 19 19.94 36.14 -12.57
CA PHE A 19 21.28 36.62 -12.91
C PHE A 19 22.34 35.61 -12.45
N LEU A 20 22.83 34.83 -13.42
CA LEU A 20 24.16 34.24 -13.40
C LEU A 20 25.17 35.34 -13.79
N PRO A 21 26.42 35.29 -13.30
CA PRO A 21 27.51 35.39 -14.26
C PRO A 21 28.60 34.33 -14.06
N LEU A 22 29.04 33.88 -15.23
CA LEU A 22 30.24 33.11 -15.53
C LEU A 22 31.41 34.09 -15.73
N LEU A 23 32.62 33.78 -15.22
CA LEU A 23 33.94 33.83 -15.88
C LEU A 23 35.14 34.10 -14.93
N LEU A 24 35.90 33.03 -14.69
CA LEU A 24 37.31 32.81 -15.07
C LEU A 24 38.31 34.01 -15.02
N ALA A 25 39.36 33.88 -14.19
CA ALA A 25 40.77 33.68 -14.61
C ALA A 25 41.81 34.28 -13.61
N ALA A 26 42.73 33.44 -13.12
CA ALA A 26 44.16 33.74 -12.82
C ALA A 26 44.80 32.43 -12.26
N MET A 27 45.48 31.60 -13.06
CA MET A 27 46.87 31.64 -13.51
C MET A 27 47.96 31.54 -12.41
N ILE A 28 48.73 30.45 -12.55
CA ILE A 28 50.15 30.23 -12.23
C ILE A 28 50.51 29.67 -10.85
N GLY A 29 51.10 28.48 -10.88
CA GLY A 29 51.80 27.85 -9.77
C GLY A 29 52.28 26.43 -10.09
N VAL A 30 53.00 26.25 -11.20
CA VAL A 30 53.72 24.99 -11.47
C VAL A 30 54.91 24.94 -10.52
N ASN A 31 55.04 23.88 -9.73
CA ASN A 31 56.34 23.50 -9.18
C ASN A 31 56.56 22.01 -9.46
N GLN A 32 57.50 21.75 -10.36
CA GLN A 32 58.09 20.44 -10.59
C GLN A 32 58.96 20.08 -9.39
N VAL A 33 58.85 18.85 -8.91
CA VAL A 33 59.93 18.17 -8.20
C VAL A 33 60.16 16.85 -8.89
N SER A 34 61.35 16.75 -9.49
CA SER A 34 61.89 15.57 -10.15
C SER A 34 62.11 14.43 -9.17
N ALA A 35 61.96 13.23 -9.71
CA ALA A 35 62.31 11.97 -9.07
C ALA A 35 63.75 11.96 -8.54
N THR A 36 63.92 11.45 -7.33
CA THR A 36 65.19 10.90 -6.86
C THR A 36 64.85 9.74 -5.94
N GLU A 37 65.18 8.54 -6.40
CA GLU A 37 65.15 7.32 -5.62
C GLU A 37 66.33 7.35 -4.63
N PRO A 38 66.11 6.96 -3.36
CA PRO A 38 67.13 6.14 -2.73
C PRO A 38 66.52 4.95 -1.97
N GLU A 39 67.05 3.78 -2.32
CA GLU A 39 67.55 2.72 -1.44
C GLU A 39 66.81 2.40 -0.13
N SER A 40 66.38 1.13 -0.08
CA SER A 40 65.85 0.41 1.08
C SER A 40 66.81 0.40 2.27
N PRO A 41 66.26 0.46 3.50
CA PRO A 41 66.78 -0.40 4.56
C PRO A 41 65.69 -1.23 5.25
N ALA A 42 66.11 -2.47 5.49
CA ALA A 42 65.69 -3.50 6.43
C ALA A 42 64.56 -3.24 7.44
N SER A 43 63.74 -4.28 7.55
CA SER A 43 62.75 -4.64 8.56
C SER A 43 63.09 -4.19 9.99
N GLN A 44 62.13 -3.50 10.62
CA GLN A 44 61.96 -3.50 12.08
C GLN A 44 60.52 -3.88 12.41
N THR A 45 60.39 -4.97 13.15
CA THR A 45 59.17 -5.52 13.70
C THR A 45 58.72 -4.63 14.86
N ASP A 46 57.65 -3.86 14.69
CA ASP A 46 56.96 -3.17 15.78
C ASP A 46 55.68 -3.94 16.12
N THR A 47 55.73 -4.71 17.21
CA THR A 47 54.58 -5.43 17.77
C THR A 47 53.70 -4.46 18.54
N ARG A 48 52.71 -3.86 17.86
CA ARG A 48 51.55 -3.24 18.52
C ARG A 48 50.47 -4.31 18.75
N PRO A 49 49.92 -4.46 19.97
CA PRO A 49 48.91 -5.47 20.23
C PRO A 49 47.63 -5.15 19.45
N THR A 50 47.20 -6.09 18.62
CA THR A 50 45.90 -6.08 17.95
C THR A 50 44.79 -6.06 19.01
N THR A 51 44.15 -4.91 19.19
CA THR A 51 42.85 -4.85 19.84
C THR A 51 41.85 -5.48 18.88
N THR A 52 41.59 -6.78 19.06
CA THR A 52 40.50 -7.46 18.40
C THR A 52 39.20 -6.92 19.00
N SER A 53 38.63 -5.88 18.38
CA SER A 53 37.24 -5.52 18.61
C SER A 53 36.39 -6.73 18.22
N PRO A 54 35.57 -7.29 19.11
CA PRO A 54 34.65 -8.35 18.71
C PRO A 54 33.63 -7.71 17.77
N THR A 55 33.58 -8.19 16.52
CA THR A 55 32.43 -7.98 15.64
C THR A 55 31.23 -8.59 16.34
N ALA A 56 30.49 -7.76 17.08
CA ALA A 56 29.20 -8.15 17.62
C ALA A 56 28.29 -8.42 16.42
N SER A 57 28.01 -9.70 16.18
CA SER A 57 26.92 -10.16 15.32
C SER A 57 25.66 -9.42 15.75
N GLN A 58 25.20 -8.48 14.92
CA GLN A 58 23.97 -7.75 15.21
C GLN A 58 22.82 -8.74 15.31
N PRO A 59 21.91 -8.59 16.30
CA PRO A 59 20.75 -9.46 16.40
C PRO A 59 19.95 -9.35 15.10
N THR A 60 19.72 -10.50 14.48
CA THR A 60 18.94 -10.62 13.25
C THR A 60 17.50 -10.14 13.41
N ILE A 61 16.98 -10.18 14.65
CA ILE A 61 15.65 -9.71 15.02
C ILE A 61 15.77 -8.56 16.02
N VAL A 62 15.11 -7.44 15.75
CA VAL A 62 15.17 -6.21 16.56
C VAL A 62 13.76 -5.78 16.96
N ASP A 63 13.52 -5.52 18.25
CA ASP A 63 12.32 -4.82 18.71
C ASP A 63 12.39 -3.36 18.27
N PHE A 64 11.56 -2.97 17.31
CA PHE A 64 11.64 -1.65 16.67
C PHE A 64 10.76 -0.62 17.38
N GLN A 65 9.50 -0.98 17.64
CA GLN A 65 8.48 -0.16 18.27
C GLN A 65 7.54 -1.06 19.08
N PRO A 66 6.71 -0.53 20.00
CA PRO A 66 5.72 -1.33 20.71
C PRO A 66 4.86 -2.16 19.75
N GLY A 67 4.88 -3.48 19.94
CA GLY A 67 4.16 -4.43 19.10
C GLY A 67 4.79 -4.74 17.74
N ILE A 68 5.97 -4.20 17.39
CA ILE A 68 6.64 -4.39 16.10
C ILE A 68 8.09 -4.85 16.26
N ARG A 69 8.43 -5.93 15.54
CA ARG A 69 9.80 -6.43 15.40
C ARG A 69 10.22 -6.49 13.93
N LEU A 70 11.49 -6.24 13.68
CA LEU A 70 12.12 -6.40 12.36
C LEU A 70 12.98 -7.65 12.38
N ASP A 71 12.77 -8.57 11.43
CA ASP A 71 13.69 -9.69 11.17
C ASP A 71 14.41 -9.42 9.86
N TRP A 72 15.67 -9.01 9.97
CA TRP A 72 16.52 -8.59 8.86
C TRP A 72 17.00 -9.76 8.00
N ALA A 73 17.19 -10.96 8.56
CA ALA A 73 17.60 -12.11 7.75
C ALA A 73 16.46 -12.59 6.85
N ARG A 74 15.22 -12.51 7.32
CA ARG A 74 14.04 -12.86 6.53
C ARG A 74 13.41 -11.68 5.81
N ARG A 75 13.95 -10.47 6.00
CA ARG A 75 13.43 -9.21 5.44
C ARG A 75 11.92 -9.07 5.70
N GLN A 76 11.51 -9.16 6.96
CA GLN A 76 10.10 -9.16 7.35
C GLN A 76 9.83 -8.27 8.57
N VAL A 77 8.58 -7.81 8.68
CA VAL A 77 8.05 -7.10 9.85
C VAL A 77 7.08 -8.03 10.58
N GLU A 78 7.29 -8.24 11.88
CA GLU A 78 6.38 -8.99 12.73
C GLU A 78 5.58 -8.02 13.62
N VAL A 79 4.25 -8.12 13.57
CA VAL A 79 3.33 -7.23 14.28
C VAL A 79 2.45 -8.05 15.21
N GLN A 80 2.46 -7.72 16.50
CA GLN A 80 1.57 -8.34 17.49
C GLN A 80 0.12 -7.98 17.17
N ALA A 81 -0.77 -8.97 17.24
CA ALA A 81 -2.18 -8.82 16.92
C ALA A 81 -3.05 -9.75 17.75
N THR A 82 -4.36 -9.48 17.76
CA THR A 82 -5.37 -10.27 18.47
C THR A 82 -6.55 -10.56 17.54
N VAL A 83 -7.06 -11.79 17.54
CA VAL A 83 -8.31 -12.12 16.85
C VAL A 83 -9.48 -11.43 17.55
N ILE A 84 -10.29 -10.69 16.80
CA ILE A 84 -11.42 -9.89 17.34
C ILE A 84 -12.76 -10.25 16.72
N LEU A 85 -12.78 -10.88 15.54
CA LEU A 85 -14.01 -11.22 14.82
C LEU A 85 -13.86 -12.54 14.05
N ARG A 86 -14.95 -13.32 13.98
CA ARG A 86 -14.98 -14.61 13.27
C ARG A 86 -16.23 -14.80 12.41
N GLU A 87 -17.15 -13.84 12.38
CA GLU A 87 -18.43 -13.91 11.66
C GLU A 87 -18.83 -12.53 11.14
N GLY A 88 -19.60 -12.47 10.05
CA GLY A 88 -20.06 -11.24 9.43
C GLY A 88 -19.47 -11.00 8.04
N TYR A 89 -19.62 -9.77 7.54
CA TYR A 89 -18.96 -9.32 6.32
C TYR A 89 -17.70 -8.52 6.67
N LEU A 90 -16.73 -8.50 5.76
CA LEU A 90 -15.44 -7.89 6.00
C LEU A 90 -15.22 -6.69 5.09
N GLU A 91 -14.81 -5.59 5.72
CA GLU A 91 -14.17 -4.46 5.05
C GLU A 91 -12.64 -4.52 5.19
N LEU A 92 -12.14 -5.19 6.24
CA LEU A 92 -10.72 -5.35 6.52
C LEU A 92 -10.39 -6.76 7.00
N LEU A 93 -9.14 -7.17 6.77
CA LEU A 93 -8.58 -8.32 7.48
C LEU A 93 -7.93 -7.88 8.80
N ALA A 94 -7.36 -6.68 8.84
CA ALA A 94 -6.73 -6.12 10.03
C ALA A 94 -7.06 -4.64 10.22
N CYS A 95 -7.28 -4.23 11.47
CA CYS A 95 -7.49 -2.83 11.86
C CYS A 95 -6.58 -2.36 13.00
N SER A 96 -6.56 -1.03 13.21
CA SER A 96 -5.91 -0.36 14.35
C SER A 96 -6.73 -0.54 15.63
N PRO A 97 -6.13 -0.38 16.83
CA PRO A 97 -6.87 -0.47 18.08
C PRO A 97 -8.07 0.47 18.19
N ARG A 98 -9.19 -0.05 18.72
CA ARG A 98 -10.41 0.69 19.09
C ARG A 98 -11.22 1.27 17.92
N ILE A 99 -10.86 0.94 16.68
CA ILE A 99 -11.46 1.51 15.47
C ILE A 99 -11.68 0.38 14.47
N ARG A 100 -12.87 0.31 13.85
CA ARG A 100 -13.24 -0.70 12.83
C ARG A 100 -13.13 -2.17 13.29
N GLU A 101 -13.20 -2.42 14.60
CA GLU A 101 -13.09 -3.77 15.17
C GLU A 101 -14.29 -4.69 14.84
N HIS A 102 -15.42 -4.12 14.40
CA HIS A 102 -16.65 -4.87 14.08
C HIS A 102 -16.71 -5.39 12.64
N GLU A 103 -15.68 -5.12 11.84
CA GLU A 103 -15.59 -5.40 10.39
C GLU A 103 -14.20 -5.95 9.99
N SER A 104 -13.42 -6.37 10.99
CA SER A 104 -12.01 -6.79 10.87
C SER A 104 -11.75 -8.08 11.63
N ILE A 105 -11.07 -9.06 11.02
CA ILE A 105 -10.74 -10.34 11.69
C ILE A 105 -9.76 -10.14 12.86
N VAL A 106 -8.71 -9.34 12.63
CA VAL A 106 -7.68 -9.06 13.64
C VAL A 106 -7.53 -7.58 13.92
N ARG A 107 -7.09 -7.29 15.14
CA ARG A 107 -6.62 -5.97 15.56
C ARG A 107 -5.13 -6.04 15.78
N ILE A 108 -4.36 -5.13 15.19
CA ILE A 108 -2.94 -4.99 15.54
C ILE A 108 -2.82 -4.28 16.89
N GLU A 109 -1.82 -4.63 17.68
CA GLU A 109 -1.54 -3.96 18.96
C GLU A 109 -0.57 -2.76 18.80
N ALA A 110 0.02 -2.63 17.61
CA ALA A 110 0.91 -1.54 17.25
C ALA A 110 0.15 -0.34 16.65
N ARG A 111 0.76 0.84 16.73
CA ARG A 111 0.31 2.03 16.00
C ARG A 111 0.60 1.88 14.49
N PRO A 112 -0.36 2.10 13.58
CA PRO A 112 -0.16 2.00 12.13
C PRO A 112 1.04 2.78 11.58
N THR A 113 1.32 4.00 12.08
CA THR A 113 2.54 4.77 11.73
C THR A 113 3.83 3.98 11.98
N HIS A 114 3.89 3.16 13.03
CA HIS A 114 5.07 2.33 13.30
C HIS A 114 5.21 1.20 12.26
N LEU A 115 4.08 0.62 11.81
CA LEU A 115 4.09 -0.39 10.75
C LEU A 115 4.51 0.24 9.42
N TYR A 116 4.00 1.42 9.08
CA TYR A 116 4.44 2.18 7.90
C TYR A 116 5.97 2.36 7.87
N MET A 117 6.56 2.83 8.97
CA MET A 117 8.02 3.01 9.07
C MET A 117 8.78 1.68 8.96
N ALA A 118 8.28 0.62 9.61
CA ALA A 118 8.91 -0.70 9.59
C ALA A 118 8.93 -1.32 8.18
N LEU A 119 7.85 -1.16 7.41
CA LEU A 119 7.79 -1.59 6.01
C LEU A 119 8.80 -0.83 5.15
N GLY A 120 8.93 0.48 5.36
CA GLY A 120 9.96 1.30 4.72
C GLY A 120 11.38 0.83 5.05
N LEU A 121 11.65 0.48 6.31
CA LEU A 121 12.96 -0.01 6.76
C LEU A 121 13.37 -1.34 6.13
N ILE A 122 12.43 -2.24 5.84
CA ILE A 122 12.71 -3.46 5.06
C ILE A 122 12.76 -3.20 3.55
N GLY A 123 12.70 -1.94 3.11
CA GLY A 123 12.89 -1.51 1.73
C GLY A 123 11.63 -1.59 0.86
N LEU A 124 10.44 -1.50 1.44
CA LEU A 124 9.20 -1.34 0.68
C LEU A 124 8.88 0.14 0.46
N THR A 125 8.51 0.47 -0.77
CA THR A 125 8.10 1.82 -1.15
C THR A 125 6.57 1.91 -1.13
N PRO A 126 5.99 2.85 -0.36
CA PRO A 126 4.56 3.08 -0.41
C PRO A 126 4.16 3.70 -1.76
N GLY A 127 3.01 3.31 -2.28
CA GLY A 127 2.37 4.00 -3.39
C GLY A 127 1.32 4.98 -2.89
N ARG A 128 0.07 4.74 -3.27
CA ARG A 128 -1.08 5.55 -2.86
C ARG A 128 -2.31 4.65 -2.65
N PRO A 129 -3.23 5.00 -1.74
CA PRO A 129 -4.53 4.33 -1.62
C PRO A 129 -5.41 4.52 -2.85
N ALA A 130 -6.50 3.75 -2.94
CA ALA A 130 -7.53 4.00 -3.93
C ALA A 130 -8.10 5.41 -3.75
N TRP A 131 -8.39 6.10 -4.84
CA TRP A 131 -8.82 7.49 -4.79
C TRP A 131 -9.90 7.78 -5.81
N TYR A 132 -10.70 8.81 -5.52
CA TYR A 132 -11.70 9.38 -6.41
C TYR A 132 -11.65 10.90 -6.31
N ASP A 133 -11.55 11.55 -7.46
CA ASP A 133 -11.65 13.00 -7.60
C ASP A 133 -13.04 13.36 -8.14
N PRO A 134 -13.91 14.01 -7.35
CA PRO A 134 -15.26 14.37 -7.77
C PRO A 134 -15.30 15.49 -8.82
N GLN A 135 -14.24 16.30 -8.97
CA GLN A 135 -14.22 17.40 -9.93
C GLN A 135 -13.84 16.92 -11.32
N THR A 136 -12.81 16.06 -11.38
CA THR A 136 -12.35 15.48 -12.65
C THR A 136 -13.03 14.16 -12.96
N GLU A 137 -13.84 13.65 -12.04
CA GLU A 137 -14.63 12.45 -12.24
C GLU A 137 -13.74 11.21 -12.50
N ARG A 138 -12.52 11.25 -11.94
CA ARG A 138 -11.49 10.22 -12.09
C ARG A 138 -11.33 9.41 -10.83
N SER A 139 -11.05 8.13 -10.98
CA SER A 139 -10.58 7.27 -9.89
C SER A 139 -9.32 6.52 -10.30
N GLY A 140 -8.61 6.02 -9.30
CA GLY A 140 -7.53 5.06 -9.50
C GLY A 140 -7.48 4.06 -8.35
N PRO A 141 -6.99 2.84 -8.61
CA PRO A 141 -6.84 1.80 -7.60
C PRO A 141 -5.63 2.12 -6.71
N ALA A 142 -5.47 1.32 -5.65
CA ALA A 142 -4.27 1.38 -4.84
C ALA A 142 -3.03 0.95 -5.64
N THR A 143 -1.89 1.56 -5.33
CA THR A 143 -0.58 1.25 -5.92
C THR A 143 0.47 1.13 -4.83
N GLY A 144 1.61 0.54 -5.15
CA GLY A 144 2.74 0.41 -4.22
C GLY A 144 3.50 -0.89 -4.41
N ASP A 145 4.55 -1.08 -3.62
CA ASP A 145 5.27 -2.35 -3.62
C ASP A 145 4.38 -3.48 -3.10
N ALA A 146 4.51 -4.66 -3.71
CA ALA A 146 3.71 -5.82 -3.33
C ALA A 146 4.06 -6.30 -1.92
N VAL A 147 3.06 -6.74 -1.18
CA VAL A 147 3.22 -7.27 0.17
C VAL A 147 2.62 -8.68 0.23
N GLU A 148 3.26 -9.56 0.99
CA GLU A 148 2.62 -10.79 1.47
C GLU A 148 2.42 -10.72 2.96
N ILE A 149 1.29 -11.24 3.42
CA ILE A 149 0.92 -11.23 4.83
C ILE A 149 0.61 -12.65 5.27
N ASP A 150 1.39 -13.14 6.22
CA ASP A 150 1.07 -14.37 6.93
C ASP A 150 0.56 -14.04 8.34
N VAL A 151 -0.18 -14.97 8.93
CA VAL A 151 -0.53 -14.95 10.35
C VAL A 151 0.06 -16.15 11.06
N ARG A 152 0.75 -15.88 12.17
CA ARG A 152 1.33 -16.88 13.07
C ARG A 152 0.58 -16.91 14.38
N TYR A 153 0.15 -18.09 14.81
CA TYR A 153 -0.60 -18.29 16.05
C TYR A 153 -0.33 -19.67 16.63
N SER A 154 -0.65 -19.86 17.93
CA SER A 154 -0.44 -21.16 18.59
C SER A 154 -1.66 -22.05 18.44
N THR A 155 -1.44 -23.33 18.15
CA THR A 155 -2.46 -24.39 18.18
C THR A 155 -2.07 -25.46 19.19
N PRO A 156 -2.98 -26.38 19.56
CA PRO A 156 -2.63 -27.55 20.39
C PRO A 156 -1.48 -28.40 19.80
N GLN A 157 -1.27 -28.36 18.48
CA GLN A 157 -0.23 -29.08 17.76
C GLN A 157 1.09 -28.31 17.66
N GLY A 158 1.12 -27.04 18.10
CA GLY A 158 2.27 -26.16 18.03
C GLY A 158 2.00 -24.84 17.30
N PRO A 159 3.00 -23.97 17.15
CA PRO A 159 2.84 -22.74 16.39
C PRO A 159 2.62 -23.04 14.90
N GLN A 160 1.62 -22.40 14.31
CA GLN A 160 1.30 -22.49 12.89
C GLN A 160 1.50 -21.11 12.24
N THR A 161 1.95 -21.09 10.98
CA THR A 161 2.02 -19.87 10.15
C THR A 161 1.35 -20.17 8.81
N ILE A 162 0.36 -19.36 8.43
CA ILE A 162 -0.43 -19.50 7.19
C ILE A 162 -0.64 -18.13 6.52
N PRO A 163 -0.97 -18.08 5.22
CA PRO A 163 -1.51 -16.87 4.61
C PRO A 163 -2.62 -16.23 5.45
N LEU A 164 -2.64 -14.89 5.57
CA LEU A 164 -3.74 -14.23 6.28
C LEU A 164 -5.08 -14.42 5.55
N GLU A 165 -5.04 -14.56 4.22
CA GLU A 165 -6.20 -14.81 3.36
C GLU A 165 -6.89 -16.13 3.68
N ASP A 166 -6.20 -17.09 4.31
CA ASP A 166 -6.78 -18.34 4.79
C ASP A 166 -7.77 -18.13 5.96
N TRP A 167 -7.90 -16.91 6.47
CA TRP A 167 -8.95 -16.55 7.42
C TRP A 167 -10.17 -15.92 6.77
N ALA A 168 -10.18 -15.74 5.45
CA ALA A 168 -11.30 -15.21 4.69
C ALA A 168 -11.74 -16.16 3.57
N ARG A 169 -12.96 -15.93 3.10
CA ARG A 169 -13.55 -16.61 1.94
C ARG A 169 -14.47 -15.63 1.20
N PRO A 170 -14.78 -15.86 -0.09
CA PRO A 170 -15.86 -15.14 -0.75
C PRO A 170 -17.16 -15.25 0.05
N ALA A 171 -17.92 -14.17 0.19
CA ALA A 171 -19.16 -14.18 0.96
C ALA A 171 -20.17 -15.18 0.38
N ASP A 172 -20.26 -15.22 -0.96
CA ASP A 172 -21.15 -16.10 -1.74
C ASP A 172 -20.53 -17.46 -2.06
N GLY A 173 -19.36 -17.78 -1.49
CA GLY A 173 -18.62 -18.99 -1.82
C GLY A 173 -17.91 -19.62 -0.62
N HIS A 174 -17.38 -20.82 -0.86
CA HIS A 174 -16.62 -21.58 0.13
C HIS A 174 -15.17 -21.83 -0.29
N GLU A 175 -14.82 -21.45 -1.51
CA GLU A 175 -13.48 -21.66 -2.05
C GLU A 175 -12.44 -20.78 -1.33
N PRO A 176 -11.24 -21.31 -1.04
CA PRO A 176 -10.14 -20.50 -0.56
C PRO A 176 -9.76 -19.39 -1.56
N LEU A 177 -9.47 -18.19 -1.07
CA LEU A 177 -9.08 -17.05 -1.91
C LEU A 177 -7.71 -17.24 -2.59
N GLY A 178 -6.84 -18.06 -2.00
CA GLY A 178 -5.42 -18.06 -2.33
C GLY A 178 -4.72 -16.78 -1.87
N ARG A 179 -3.50 -16.53 -2.37
CA ARG A 179 -2.75 -15.30 -2.07
C ARG A 179 -3.41 -14.12 -2.77
N LEU A 180 -3.72 -13.07 -2.01
CA LEU A 180 -4.28 -11.86 -2.57
C LEU A 180 -3.18 -10.87 -2.99
N PRO A 181 -3.47 -10.01 -3.98
CA PRO A 181 -2.48 -9.13 -4.54
C PRO A 181 -2.24 -7.87 -3.69
N TRP A 182 -1.91 -7.97 -2.41
CA TRP A 182 -1.67 -6.77 -1.56
C TRP A 182 -0.59 -5.84 -2.11
N VAL A 183 -0.82 -4.53 -1.95
CA VAL A 183 0.16 -3.47 -2.17
C VAL A 183 0.29 -2.60 -0.92
N PHE A 184 1.51 -2.10 -0.68
CA PHE A 184 1.76 -1.09 0.33
C PHE A 184 1.30 0.28 -0.18
N ALA A 185 0.02 0.60 0.07
CA ALA A 185 -0.61 1.84 -0.35
C ALA A 185 -0.16 3.05 0.47
N GLY A 186 0.31 2.83 1.70
CA GLY A 186 0.98 3.84 2.51
C GLY A 186 0.08 4.76 3.34
N SER A 187 -1.25 4.69 3.20
CA SER A 187 -2.20 5.64 3.79
C SER A 187 -1.96 7.08 3.30
N VAL A 188 -2.55 8.08 3.97
CA VAL A 188 -2.35 9.51 3.67
C VAL A 188 -1.83 10.26 4.89
N PRO A 189 -0.96 11.27 4.72
CA PRO A 189 -0.49 12.08 5.85
C PRO A 189 -1.64 12.76 6.59
N TRP A 190 -1.50 12.85 7.91
CA TRP A 190 -2.42 13.56 8.80
C TRP A 190 -1.73 14.76 9.45
N GLY A 191 -2.50 15.73 9.92
CA GLY A 191 -2.00 17.06 10.32
C GLY A 191 -1.01 17.10 11.50
N ASP A 192 -0.90 16.03 12.29
CA ASP A 192 -0.03 15.91 13.46
C ASP A 192 1.23 15.05 13.20
N GLY A 193 1.52 14.73 11.94
CA GLY A 193 2.61 13.84 11.55
C GLY A 193 2.27 12.35 11.66
N SER A 194 1.02 12.02 12.00
CA SER A 194 0.48 10.66 11.83
C SER A 194 0.06 10.39 10.38
N ILE A 195 -0.46 9.19 10.15
CA ILE A 195 -1.16 8.83 8.92
C ILE A 195 -2.63 8.56 9.23
N ALA A 196 -3.51 8.73 8.24
CA ALA A 196 -4.95 8.52 8.42
C ALA A 196 -5.29 7.12 8.96
N ALA A 197 -4.50 6.08 8.66
CA ALA A 197 -4.69 4.75 9.23
C ALA A 197 -4.58 4.71 10.77
N ASP A 198 -3.83 5.63 11.40
CA ASP A 198 -3.81 5.77 12.87
C ASP A 198 -5.18 6.20 13.41
N VAL A 199 -5.92 7.01 12.64
CA VAL A 199 -7.17 7.67 13.04
C VAL A 199 -8.40 6.89 12.56
N GLU A 200 -8.32 6.25 11.39
CA GLU A 200 -9.45 5.55 10.77
C GLU A 200 -9.34 4.03 10.83
N GLY A 201 -8.20 3.49 11.25
CA GLY A 201 -8.01 2.06 11.47
C GLY A 201 -7.88 1.20 10.22
N THR A 202 -7.65 1.78 9.05
CA THR A 202 -7.60 1.11 7.74
C THR A 202 -6.25 0.43 7.45
N VAL A 203 -5.91 -0.61 8.23
CA VAL A 203 -4.59 -1.27 8.18
C VAL A 203 -4.46 -2.22 6.98
N VAL A 204 -5.30 -3.26 6.87
CA VAL A 204 -5.33 -4.19 5.73
C VAL A 204 -6.76 -4.27 5.20
N ALA A 205 -7.09 -3.44 4.23
CA ALA A 205 -8.45 -3.27 3.72
C ALA A 205 -8.73 -4.13 2.49
N VAL A 206 -9.88 -4.81 2.47
CA VAL A 206 -10.37 -5.61 1.33
C VAL A 206 -11.37 -4.84 0.45
N VAL A 207 -11.66 -3.59 0.81
CA VAL A 207 -12.48 -2.61 0.07
C VAL A 207 -11.72 -1.30 -0.10
N ASP A 208 -12.20 -0.44 -0.99
CA ASP A 208 -11.56 0.82 -1.35
C ASP A 208 -11.75 1.90 -0.27
N PHE A 209 -10.81 2.01 0.67
CA PHE A 209 -10.66 3.20 1.49
C PHE A 209 -9.53 4.10 1.01
N SER A 210 -9.81 5.41 0.97
CA SER A 210 -8.81 6.44 0.65
C SER A 210 -7.69 6.59 1.68
N THR A 211 -7.81 5.88 2.81
CA THR A 211 -6.87 5.93 3.94
C THR A 211 -6.12 4.61 4.15
N SER A 212 -6.36 3.59 3.34
CA SER A 212 -5.77 2.25 3.49
C SER A 212 -4.24 2.25 3.49
N MET A 213 -3.65 1.55 4.46
CA MET A 213 -2.20 1.33 4.51
C MET A 213 -1.77 0.17 3.60
N ILE A 214 -2.47 -0.96 3.68
CA ILE A 214 -2.33 -2.10 2.77
C ILE A 214 -3.68 -2.33 2.09
N ALA A 215 -3.67 -2.45 0.77
CA ALA A 215 -4.89 -2.52 -0.04
C ALA A 215 -4.73 -3.47 -1.24
N LEU A 216 -5.84 -3.77 -1.91
CA LEU A 216 -5.85 -4.46 -3.19
C LEU A 216 -5.71 -3.45 -4.35
N PRO A 217 -4.97 -3.78 -5.41
CA PRO A 217 -4.82 -2.97 -6.62
C PRO A 217 -6.02 -3.12 -7.58
N GLU A 218 -7.04 -3.88 -7.19
CA GLU A 218 -8.35 -3.95 -7.82
C GLU A 218 -9.39 -3.17 -7.01
N HIS A 219 -10.37 -2.58 -7.68
CA HIS A 219 -11.45 -1.84 -7.04
C HIS A 219 -12.45 -2.79 -6.38
N HIS A 220 -12.75 -2.54 -5.10
CA HIS A 220 -13.74 -3.25 -4.31
C HIS A 220 -14.60 -2.25 -3.54
N SER A 221 -15.93 -2.41 -3.63
CA SER A 221 -16.89 -1.48 -3.03
C SER A 221 -16.97 -1.65 -1.51
N ASP A 222 -17.11 -0.54 -0.79
CA ASP A 222 -17.33 -0.45 0.66
C ASP A 222 -18.83 -0.41 1.04
N ARG A 223 -19.73 -0.63 0.08
CA ARG A 223 -21.16 -0.68 0.38
C ARG A 223 -21.52 -2.01 0.99
N ASN A 224 -22.30 -1.99 2.07
CA ASN A 224 -22.75 -3.18 2.80
C ASN A 224 -23.29 -4.29 1.90
N GLU A 225 -24.11 -3.96 0.89
CA GLU A 225 -24.69 -4.94 -0.04
C GLU A 225 -23.73 -5.47 -1.11
N GLU A 226 -22.54 -4.87 -1.25
CA GLU A 226 -21.51 -5.22 -2.23
C GLU A 226 -20.26 -5.85 -1.55
N LEU A 227 -20.27 -6.03 -0.22
CA LEU A 227 -19.18 -6.65 0.52
C LEU A 227 -18.99 -8.11 0.09
N TRP A 228 -17.77 -8.41 -0.36
CA TRP A 228 -17.48 -9.64 -1.11
C TRP A 228 -16.78 -10.72 -0.29
N LEU A 229 -16.33 -10.40 0.93
CA LEU A 229 -15.64 -11.33 1.82
C LEU A 229 -16.37 -11.54 3.14
N ALA A 230 -16.24 -12.76 3.66
CA ALA A 230 -16.66 -13.15 4.99
C ALA A 230 -15.51 -13.91 5.69
N PRO A 231 -15.48 -13.95 7.03
CA PRO A 231 -14.56 -14.79 7.76
C PRO A 231 -14.77 -16.27 7.45
N ARG A 232 -13.67 -17.02 7.41
CA ARG A 232 -13.68 -18.49 7.38
C ARG A 232 -13.59 -19.01 8.80
N THR A 233 -14.72 -18.95 9.52
CA THR A 233 -14.82 -19.17 10.98
C THR A 233 -14.05 -20.41 11.46
N GLU A 234 -14.13 -21.52 10.74
CA GLU A 234 -13.48 -22.80 11.04
C GLU A 234 -11.94 -22.74 11.00
N ALA A 235 -11.36 -21.81 10.25
CA ALA A 235 -9.91 -21.61 10.14
C ALA A 235 -9.37 -20.58 11.15
N ILE A 236 -10.24 -19.73 11.70
CA ILE A 236 -9.86 -18.66 12.62
C ILE A 236 -9.93 -19.18 14.08
N PRO A 237 -8.87 -19.01 14.89
CA PRO A 237 -8.90 -19.30 16.32
C PRO A 237 -9.99 -18.52 17.07
N PRO A 238 -10.35 -18.92 18.31
CA PRO A 238 -11.30 -18.16 19.12
C PRO A 238 -10.93 -16.67 19.27
N VAL A 239 -11.93 -15.80 19.37
CA VAL A 239 -11.74 -14.38 19.67
C VAL A 239 -10.92 -14.22 20.96
N GLY A 240 -10.00 -13.26 20.98
CA GLY A 240 -9.03 -13.03 22.04
C GLY A 240 -7.72 -13.82 21.88
N THR A 241 -7.61 -14.70 20.88
CA THR A 241 -6.36 -15.41 20.61
C THR A 241 -5.29 -14.44 20.14
N ALA A 242 -4.16 -14.40 20.85
CA ALA A 242 -2.97 -13.68 20.44
C ALA A 242 -2.34 -14.31 19.19
N CYS A 243 -1.95 -13.47 18.24
CA CYS A 243 -1.29 -13.86 17.00
C CYS A 243 -0.22 -12.83 16.59
N THR A 244 0.50 -13.14 15.51
CA THR A 244 1.48 -12.24 14.91
C THR A 244 1.22 -12.16 13.42
N LEU A 245 0.96 -10.96 12.91
CA LEU A 245 0.98 -10.71 11.48
C LEU A 245 2.43 -10.57 11.02
N ILE A 246 2.78 -11.19 9.90
CA ILE A 246 4.11 -11.15 9.33
C ILE A 246 4.02 -10.58 7.93
N PHE A 247 4.56 -9.38 7.75
CA PHE A 247 4.58 -8.67 6.47
C PHE A 247 5.93 -8.87 5.79
N ARG A 248 5.91 -9.22 4.51
CA ARG A 248 7.11 -9.44 3.69
C ARG A 248 6.98 -8.79 2.32
N PRO A 249 8.10 -8.50 1.64
CA PRO A 249 8.07 -8.18 0.22
C PRO A 249 7.38 -9.28 -0.58
N GLY A 250 6.32 -8.91 -1.29
CA GLY A 250 5.66 -9.74 -2.27
C GLY A 250 6.42 -9.77 -3.59
N PRO A 251 5.94 -10.55 -4.57
CA PRO A 251 6.53 -10.52 -5.91
C PRO A 251 6.34 -9.15 -6.55
N LEU A 252 7.39 -8.59 -7.15
CA LEU A 252 7.28 -7.37 -7.94
C LEU A 252 6.33 -7.64 -9.10
N ARG A 253 5.18 -6.96 -9.08
CA ARG A 253 4.12 -7.19 -10.07
C ARG A 253 4.36 -6.31 -11.28
N ILE A 254 4.49 -6.98 -12.42
CA ILE A 254 4.63 -6.37 -13.72
C ILE A 254 3.41 -6.80 -14.53
N SER A 255 2.68 -5.86 -15.12
CA SER A 255 1.56 -6.19 -16.00
C SER A 255 1.72 -5.60 -17.38
N LEU A 256 1.24 -6.35 -18.38
CA LEU A 256 1.07 -5.92 -19.76
C LEU A 256 -0.42 -6.02 -20.10
N ASP A 257 -1.04 -4.89 -20.40
CA ASP A 257 -2.44 -4.88 -20.83
C ASP A 257 -2.62 -5.18 -22.33
N ALA A 258 -3.87 -5.25 -22.77
CA ALA A 258 -4.23 -5.51 -24.17
C ALA A 258 -3.64 -4.50 -25.18
N THR A 259 -3.19 -3.33 -24.73
CA THR A 259 -2.57 -2.29 -25.57
C THR A 259 -1.04 -2.35 -25.56
N GLY A 260 -0.45 -3.29 -24.81
CA GLY A 260 0.99 -3.37 -24.59
C GLY A 260 1.50 -2.39 -23.53
N ARG A 261 0.61 -1.77 -22.75
CA ARG A 261 1.02 -0.85 -21.69
C ARG A 261 1.60 -1.64 -20.53
N LEU A 262 2.86 -1.35 -20.23
CA LEU A 262 3.60 -1.91 -19.11
C LEU A 262 3.34 -1.11 -17.83
N THR A 263 2.95 -1.80 -16.76
CA THR A 263 2.87 -1.23 -15.42
C THR A 263 3.64 -2.05 -14.40
N VAL A 264 4.11 -1.40 -13.34
CA VAL A 264 4.81 -2.02 -12.21
C VAL A 264 4.18 -1.51 -10.91
N GLY A 265 3.66 -2.40 -10.08
CA GLY A 265 2.94 -2.01 -8.86
C GLY A 265 1.73 -1.11 -9.12
N GLY A 266 1.13 -1.21 -10.31
CA GLY A 266 0.00 -0.39 -10.76
C GLY A 266 0.39 0.91 -11.48
N GLU A 267 1.67 1.30 -11.49
CA GLU A 267 2.12 2.52 -12.16
C GLU A 267 2.72 2.26 -13.54
N ARG A 268 2.40 3.10 -14.52
CA ARG A 268 2.95 2.99 -15.88
C ARG A 268 4.47 3.15 -15.85
N MET A 269 5.19 2.21 -16.45
CA MET A 269 6.64 2.24 -16.51
C MET A 269 7.14 1.95 -17.93
N PRO A 270 8.04 2.78 -18.50
CA PRO A 270 8.73 2.45 -19.74
C PRO A 270 9.65 1.23 -19.57
N LEU A 271 9.79 0.42 -20.62
CA LEU A 271 10.61 -0.80 -20.59
C LEU A 271 12.08 -0.56 -20.19
N GLY A 272 12.68 0.55 -20.63
CA GLY A 272 14.05 0.93 -20.24
C GLY A 272 14.20 1.28 -18.76
N ALA A 273 13.17 1.90 -18.16
CA ALA A 273 13.15 2.17 -16.72
C ALA A 273 13.00 0.87 -15.92
N LEU A 274 12.17 -0.07 -16.41
CA LEU A 274 12.05 -1.40 -15.83
C LEU A 274 13.42 -2.12 -15.84
N ALA A 275 14.16 -2.06 -16.95
CA ALA A 275 15.48 -2.67 -17.05
C ALA A 275 16.44 -2.16 -15.96
N GLY A 276 16.45 -0.85 -15.71
CA GLY A 276 17.25 -0.24 -14.65
C GLY A 276 16.86 -0.71 -13.25
N ARG A 277 15.55 -0.86 -12.97
CA ARG A 277 15.03 -1.35 -11.68
C ARG A 277 15.34 -2.82 -11.46
N LEU A 278 15.22 -3.65 -12.51
CA LEU A 278 15.39 -5.09 -12.42
C LEU A 278 16.84 -5.56 -12.48
N GLY A 279 17.74 -4.78 -13.06
CA GLY A 279 19.13 -5.21 -13.28
C GLY A 279 19.94 -5.41 -12.01
N ARG A 280 19.60 -4.75 -10.89
CA ARG A 280 20.31 -4.88 -9.61
C ARG A 280 19.59 -5.77 -8.60
N ALA A 281 18.29 -5.96 -8.78
CA ALA A 281 17.44 -6.63 -7.81
C ALA A 281 17.83 -8.10 -7.51
N PRO A 282 18.27 -8.93 -8.47
CA PRO A 282 18.72 -10.29 -8.16
C PRO A 282 19.96 -10.37 -7.25
N GLU A 283 20.86 -9.39 -7.34
CA GLU A 283 22.07 -9.30 -6.54
C GLU A 283 21.79 -8.69 -5.16
N GLU A 284 20.98 -7.64 -5.11
CA GLU A 284 20.58 -6.96 -3.87
C GLU A 284 19.63 -7.82 -3.02
N ASP A 285 18.76 -8.60 -3.67
CA ASP A 285 17.81 -9.50 -3.03
C ASP A 285 17.68 -10.84 -3.80
N PRO A 286 18.45 -11.86 -3.40
CA PRO A 286 18.35 -13.20 -3.99
C PRO A 286 16.97 -13.84 -3.84
N SER A 287 16.15 -13.38 -2.88
CA SER A 287 14.79 -13.88 -2.64
C SER A 287 13.72 -13.15 -3.45
N ALA A 288 14.10 -12.09 -4.18
CA ALA A 288 13.15 -11.31 -4.97
C ALA A 288 12.47 -12.19 -6.03
N ARG A 289 11.16 -11.99 -6.19
CA ARG A 289 10.27 -12.71 -7.11
C ARG A 289 9.58 -11.72 -8.05
N LEU A 290 9.22 -12.18 -9.24
CA LEU A 290 8.38 -11.44 -10.18
C LEU A 290 7.04 -12.14 -10.37
N GLY A 291 5.98 -11.34 -10.38
CA GLY A 291 4.66 -11.76 -10.84
C GLY A 291 4.36 -11.04 -12.14
N LEU A 292 4.27 -11.79 -13.23
CA LEU A 292 3.87 -11.28 -14.54
C LEU A 292 2.39 -11.52 -14.74
N LEU A 293 1.64 -10.46 -14.99
CA LEU A 293 0.25 -10.53 -15.40
C LEU A 293 0.15 -10.04 -16.85
N ILE A 294 -0.13 -10.96 -17.78
CA ILE A 294 -0.14 -10.66 -19.22
C ILE A 294 -1.55 -10.84 -19.75
N ASP A 295 -2.09 -9.77 -20.34
CA ASP A 295 -3.36 -9.81 -21.05
C ASP A 295 -3.24 -10.74 -22.28
N PRO A 296 -4.16 -11.70 -22.48
CA PRO A 296 -4.16 -12.55 -23.66
C PRO A 296 -4.23 -11.81 -25.00
N GLN A 297 -4.72 -10.56 -25.01
CA GLN A 297 -4.81 -9.70 -26.18
C GLN A 297 -3.58 -8.80 -26.38
N CYS A 298 -2.59 -8.84 -25.47
CA CYS A 298 -1.37 -8.05 -25.56
C CYS A 298 -0.64 -8.31 -26.90
N PRO A 299 -0.08 -7.26 -27.56
CA PRO A 299 0.73 -7.46 -28.75
C PRO A 299 1.90 -8.41 -28.50
N GLN A 300 2.07 -9.41 -29.38
CA GLN A 300 3.13 -10.41 -29.27
C GLN A 300 4.55 -9.80 -29.36
N SER A 301 4.70 -8.61 -29.93
CA SER A 301 5.97 -7.86 -29.94
C SER A 301 6.34 -7.41 -28.52
N ASP A 302 5.37 -6.89 -27.77
CA ASP A 302 5.60 -6.28 -26.47
C ASP A 302 5.86 -7.35 -25.41
N GLU A 303 5.10 -8.45 -25.45
CA GLU A 303 5.39 -9.63 -24.63
C GLU A 303 6.79 -10.17 -24.91
N ARG A 304 7.19 -10.35 -26.18
CA ARG A 304 8.55 -10.81 -26.52
C ARG A 304 9.63 -9.86 -26.05
N GLN A 305 9.41 -8.55 -26.15
CA GLN A 305 10.36 -7.56 -25.66
C GLN A 305 10.53 -7.63 -24.14
N LEU A 306 9.43 -7.76 -23.39
CA LEU A 306 9.47 -7.91 -21.93
C LEU A 306 10.16 -9.21 -21.53
N LEU A 307 9.72 -10.36 -22.05
CA LEU A 307 10.29 -11.66 -21.68
C LEU A 307 11.78 -11.74 -22.06
N GLY A 308 12.15 -11.26 -23.26
CA GLY A 308 13.56 -11.21 -23.67
C GLY A 308 14.39 -10.24 -22.83
N LEU A 309 13.81 -9.17 -22.27
CA LEU A 309 14.50 -8.32 -21.30
C LEU A 309 14.75 -9.09 -19.99
N LEU A 310 13.72 -9.74 -19.46
CA LEU A 310 13.80 -10.48 -18.19
C LEU A 310 14.85 -11.59 -18.27
N GLU A 311 14.87 -12.34 -19.36
CA GLU A 311 15.87 -13.37 -19.62
C GLU A 311 17.30 -12.80 -19.65
N ARG A 312 17.53 -11.70 -20.37
CA ARG A 312 18.86 -11.04 -20.40
C ARG A 312 19.31 -10.51 -19.03
N LEU A 313 18.37 -10.17 -18.17
CA LEU A 313 18.62 -9.73 -16.79
C LEU A 313 18.72 -10.90 -15.80
N GLY A 314 18.67 -12.16 -16.27
CA GLY A 314 18.82 -13.35 -15.44
C GLY A 314 17.56 -13.74 -14.66
N TRP A 315 16.42 -13.11 -14.92
CA TRP A 315 15.14 -13.52 -14.36
C TRP A 315 14.64 -14.75 -15.12
N THR A 316 14.72 -15.92 -14.48
CA THR A 316 14.34 -17.21 -15.08
C THR A 316 13.65 -18.14 -14.07
N GLY A 317 12.92 -19.13 -14.58
CA GLY A 317 12.43 -20.28 -13.82
C GLY A 317 11.56 -19.94 -12.61
N ASN A 318 11.92 -20.48 -11.44
CA ASN A 318 11.15 -20.48 -10.19
C ASN A 318 11.01 -19.10 -9.52
N ARG A 319 11.75 -18.07 -9.96
CA ARG A 319 11.64 -16.71 -9.45
C ARG A 319 10.53 -15.90 -10.11
N MET A 320 9.92 -16.45 -11.16
CA MET A 320 8.90 -15.78 -11.94
C MET A 320 7.64 -16.63 -11.99
N ALA A 321 6.50 -16.02 -11.73
CA ALA A 321 5.19 -16.59 -12.03
C ALA A 321 4.56 -15.79 -13.17
N ILE A 322 3.98 -16.47 -14.16
CA ILE A 322 3.26 -15.83 -15.26
C ILE A 322 1.80 -16.25 -15.18
N GLU A 323 0.94 -15.26 -15.00
CA GLU A 323 -0.51 -15.40 -15.06
C GLU A 323 -1.02 -14.78 -16.38
N ARG A 324 -1.96 -15.49 -17.03
CA ARG A 324 -2.61 -15.04 -18.25
C ARG A 324 -4.09 -14.83 -17.97
N ARG A 325 -4.46 -13.56 -17.76
CA ARG A 325 -5.85 -13.14 -17.62
C ARG A 325 -6.00 -11.73 -18.16
N ALA A 326 -7.23 -11.36 -18.53
CA ALA A 326 -7.52 -10.00 -18.95
C ALA A 326 -7.06 -9.02 -17.85
N VAL A 327 -6.20 -8.09 -18.23
CA VAL A 327 -5.79 -7.00 -17.37
C VAL A 327 -6.83 -5.93 -17.59
N ARG A 328 -7.59 -5.59 -16.55
CA ARG A 328 -8.48 -4.44 -16.62
C ARG A 328 -7.58 -3.21 -16.81
N SER A 329 -7.38 -2.80 -18.06
CA SER A 329 -6.86 -1.49 -18.37
C SER A 329 -7.74 -0.50 -17.64
N LEU A 330 -7.17 0.36 -16.81
CA LEU A 330 -7.90 1.53 -16.33
C LEU A 330 -8.53 2.15 -17.57
N PRO A 331 -9.87 2.25 -17.64
CA PRO A 331 -10.48 2.81 -18.83
C PRO A 331 -9.89 4.21 -19.00
N GLU A 332 -9.38 4.51 -20.20
CA GLU A 332 -9.37 5.90 -20.62
C GLU A 332 -10.83 6.35 -20.53
N HIS A 333 -11.10 7.24 -19.57
CA HIS A 333 -12.32 8.01 -19.39
C HIS A 333 -13.58 7.37 -20.02
N ASN A 334 -14.30 6.55 -19.25
CA ASN A 334 -15.64 6.09 -19.64
C ASN A 334 -16.72 6.86 -18.84
N PRO A 335 -17.29 7.95 -19.38
CA PRO A 335 -18.25 8.78 -18.66
C PRO A 335 -19.57 8.04 -18.36
N ALA A 336 -19.88 6.95 -19.08
CA ALA A 336 -21.09 6.15 -18.84
C ALA A 336 -20.95 5.20 -17.64
N ALA A 337 -19.74 4.67 -17.39
CA ALA A 337 -19.45 3.86 -16.20
C ALA A 337 -19.58 4.68 -14.91
N LEU A 338 -19.20 5.95 -14.99
CA LEU A 338 -19.29 6.89 -13.90
C LEU A 338 -20.72 7.37 -13.61
N ALA A 339 -21.53 7.65 -14.64
CA ALA A 339 -22.95 7.94 -14.45
C ALA A 339 -23.69 6.76 -13.78
N THR A 340 -23.26 5.54 -14.06
CA THR A 340 -23.76 4.32 -13.40
C THR A 340 -23.27 4.19 -11.96
N TRP A 341 -22.06 4.67 -11.62
CA TRP A 341 -21.56 4.69 -10.25
C TRP A 341 -22.21 5.80 -9.39
N LEU A 342 -22.34 7.02 -9.93
CA LEU A 342 -22.94 8.18 -9.27
C LEU A 342 -24.46 8.03 -9.01
N SER A 343 -25.17 7.33 -9.90
CA SER A 343 -26.59 7.00 -9.69
C SER A 343 -26.83 5.94 -8.62
N ARG A 344 -25.79 5.19 -8.23
CA ARG A 344 -25.85 4.17 -7.18
C ARG A 344 -25.46 4.69 -5.79
N THR A 345 -24.72 5.79 -5.68
CA THR A 345 -24.40 6.44 -4.38
C THR A 345 -25.46 7.43 -3.90
N ARG A 346 -26.42 7.81 -4.77
CA ARG A 346 -27.55 8.69 -4.41
C ARG A 346 -28.85 7.91 -4.33
N ARG A 347 -29.03 7.08 -3.30
CA ARG A 347 -30.38 6.81 -2.77
C ARG A 347 -30.49 7.46 -1.39
N PRO A 348 -31.39 8.43 -1.19
CA PRO A 348 -31.71 8.87 0.17
C PRO A 348 -32.36 7.72 0.92
N SER A 349 -31.98 7.56 2.19
CA SER A 349 -32.60 6.62 3.13
C SER A 349 -34.12 6.84 3.21
N PRO A 350 -34.95 5.78 3.26
CA PRO A 350 -36.40 5.95 3.40
C PRO A 350 -36.76 6.23 4.85
N SER A 351 -36.57 7.47 5.32
CA SER A 351 -37.16 7.92 6.59
C SER A 351 -37.28 9.43 6.67
N THR A 352 -38.32 9.97 6.02
CA THR A 352 -39.12 11.07 6.55
C THR A 352 -40.33 11.25 5.64
N GLN A 353 -41.43 10.55 5.95
CA GLN A 353 -42.73 11.03 5.52
C GLN A 353 -43.06 12.26 6.39
N PRO A 354 -43.38 13.43 5.80
CA PRO A 354 -44.00 14.51 6.56
C PRO A 354 -45.44 14.11 6.87
N GLU A 355 -45.84 14.21 8.13
CA GLU A 355 -47.23 14.12 8.56
C GLU A 355 -48.09 15.06 7.70
N ALA A 356 -49.09 14.48 7.03
CA ALA A 356 -50.11 15.23 6.33
C ALA A 356 -50.97 15.98 7.37
N GLN A 357 -50.73 17.28 7.51
CA GLN A 357 -51.66 18.18 8.20
C GLN A 357 -52.96 18.22 7.39
N SER A 358 -54.02 17.63 7.94
CA SER A 358 -55.38 17.73 7.43
C SER A 358 -55.90 19.14 7.67
N SER A 359 -55.86 19.99 6.65
CA SER A 359 -56.57 21.27 6.62
C SER A 359 -58.01 21.03 6.14
N THR A 360 -58.95 20.87 7.07
CA THR A 360 -60.37 20.97 6.76
C THR A 360 -60.77 22.44 6.93
N SER A 361 -61.01 23.12 5.81
CA SER A 361 -61.66 24.43 5.78
C SER A 361 -63.04 24.32 5.14
N TRP A 362 -63.94 25.22 5.56
CA TRP A 362 -65.18 25.72 4.96
C TRP A 362 -66.38 25.63 5.93
N PRO A 363 -67.33 26.59 5.91
CA PRO A 363 -67.18 28.01 6.23
C PRO A 363 -68.09 28.44 7.40
N ALA A 364 -67.87 29.66 7.88
CA ALA A 364 -68.77 30.35 8.80
C ALA A 364 -70.09 30.73 8.11
N ASP A 365 -71.21 30.55 8.82
CA ASP A 365 -72.36 31.46 8.73
C ASP A 365 -73.16 31.49 10.04
N SER A 366 -73.26 32.71 10.57
CA SER A 366 -74.34 33.33 11.36
C SER A 366 -75.42 32.46 12.05
N ALA A 367 -75.59 32.64 13.37
CA ALA A 367 -76.71 33.39 13.96
C ALA A 367 -76.83 33.17 15.49
N HIS A 368 -77.39 34.18 16.16
CA HIS A 368 -77.79 34.29 17.57
C HIS A 368 -78.34 33.01 18.23
N ASP A 369 -78.00 32.79 19.52
CA ASP A 369 -78.99 32.92 20.60
C ASP A 369 -78.30 33.08 21.99
N ARG A 370 -78.68 34.16 22.68
CA ARG A 370 -78.56 34.52 24.12
C ARG A 370 -77.21 34.84 24.78
#